data_AF-A0A523PX43-F1
#
_entry.id   AF-A0A523PX43-F1
#
_cell.length_a   1.000
_cell.length_b   1.000
_cell.length_c   1.000
_cell.angle_alpha   90.00
_cell.angle_beta   90.00
_cell.angle_gamma   90.00
#
_symmetry.space_group_name_H-M   'P 1'
#
loop_
_entity.id
_entity.type
_entity.pdbx_description
1 polymer ?
#
loop_
_entity_poly.entity_id
_entity_poly.type
_entity_poly.pdbx_seq_one_letter_code
_entity_poly.pdbx_strand_id
1 'polypeptide(L)'
;MQQIQLNIIPFTPVASKGTFSFYGEKQKGFAPIYWGKIMENFPEGREAKHKNYYTDFQAPREEAITKEIKFADAINFSLHYFRHLVFNYFKSIEGAIVFPNYVDDIEVWFKDPLHKNKVYQLYNNFTIKVQFNQVTANGYEFVVAYNGTSKILHKSISEIADFDTTKYCNCVSELCR
;
A
#
# COMPACT_ATOMS: atom_id res chain seq x y z
N MET A 1 34.29 -16.08 5.39
CA MET A 1 33.15 -15.34 5.98
C MET A 1 32.16 -15.08 4.85
N GLN A 2 30.96 -15.67 4.90
CA GLN A 2 29.94 -15.46 3.88
C GLN A 2 29.10 -14.25 4.31
N GLN A 3 29.15 -13.16 3.55
CA GLN A 3 28.38 -11.95 3.82
C GLN A 3 26.96 -12.14 3.29
N ILE A 4 26.01 -12.39 4.19
CA ILE A 4 24.59 -12.47 3.83
C ILE A 4 24.10 -11.05 3.55
N GLN A 5 23.73 -10.77 2.30
CA GLN A 5 23.02 -9.54 1.95
C GLN A 5 21.52 -9.80 2.11
N LEU A 6 20.90 -9.10 3.06
CA LEU A 6 19.45 -9.09 3.24
C LEU A 6 18.87 -7.87 2.51
N ASN A 7 17.81 -8.07 1.72
CA ASN A 7 17.07 -6.97 1.09
C ASN A 7 16.08 -6.34 2.09
N ILE A 8 16.61 -5.94 3.25
CA ILE A 8 15.84 -5.40 4.36
C ILE A 8 16.43 -4.05 4.72
N ILE A 9 15.56 -3.03 4.75
CA ILE A 9 15.93 -1.64 5.02
C ILE A 9 15.22 -1.23 6.31
N PRO A 10 15.92 -1.23 7.45
CA PRO A 10 15.39 -0.70 8.71
C PRO A 10 15.05 0.79 8.54
N PHE A 11 13.96 1.24 9.16
CA PHE A 11 13.63 2.65 9.19
C PHE A 11 13.09 3.09 10.54
N THR A 12 13.34 4.36 10.85
CA THR A 12 12.77 5.04 12.01
C THR A 12 11.72 6.03 11.50
N PRO A 13 10.46 5.95 11.96
CA PRO A 13 9.45 6.95 11.62
C PRO A 13 9.93 8.35 12.01
N VAL A 14 9.70 9.35 11.15
CA VAL A 14 10.09 10.75 11.40
C VAL A 14 9.46 11.32 12.68
N ALA A 15 8.24 10.87 12.99
CA ALA A 15 7.55 11.16 14.23
C ALA A 15 7.24 9.86 14.98
N SER A 16 7.20 9.90 16.32
CA SER A 16 6.84 8.75 17.15
C SER A 16 5.34 8.54 17.31
N LYS A 17 4.54 9.54 16.91
CA LYS A 17 3.08 9.57 17.00
C LYS A 17 2.49 10.41 15.87
N GLY A 18 1.21 10.19 15.58
CA GLY A 18 0.45 10.97 14.61
C GLY A 18 -1.01 11.14 15.04
N THR A 19 -1.66 12.17 14.52
CA THR A 19 -3.07 12.44 14.75
C THR A 19 -3.87 11.99 13.53
N PHE A 20 -4.87 11.15 13.75
CA PHE A 20 -5.62 10.47 12.70
C PHE A 20 -7.13 10.68 12.85
N SER A 21 -7.81 10.67 11.71
CA SER A 21 -9.25 10.87 11.57
C SER A 21 -9.95 9.53 11.37
N PHE A 22 -11.00 9.29 12.14
CA PHE A 22 -11.80 8.06 12.10
C PHE A 22 -13.28 8.35 11.89
N TYR A 23 -13.95 7.45 11.19
CA TYR A 23 -15.36 7.56 10.82
C TYR A 23 -16.11 6.27 11.16
N GLY A 24 -17.36 6.38 11.61
CA GLY A 24 -18.18 5.23 12.01
C GLY A 24 -18.72 4.43 10.83
N GLU A 25 -18.94 5.07 9.68
CA GLU A 25 -19.49 4.45 8.48
C GLU A 25 -18.44 4.11 7.43
N LYS A 26 -18.68 3.02 6.71
CA LYS A 26 -17.79 2.58 5.63
C LYS A 26 -17.99 3.48 4.41
N GLN A 27 -16.93 4.18 4.01
CA GLN A 27 -16.89 4.97 2.78
C GLN A 27 -15.95 4.35 1.75
N LYS A 28 -16.14 4.69 0.47
CA LYS A 28 -15.27 4.20 -0.61
C LYS A 28 -13.84 4.71 -0.40
N GLY A 29 -12.88 3.79 -0.41
CA GLY A 29 -11.45 4.11 -0.23
C GLY A 29 -10.98 4.16 1.23
N PHE A 30 -11.86 3.89 2.20
CA PHE A 30 -11.47 3.90 3.61
C PHE A 30 -11.06 2.51 4.08
N ALA A 31 -9.96 2.45 4.82
CA ALA A 31 -9.45 1.24 5.44
C ALA A 31 -10.24 0.94 6.74
N PRO A 32 -10.75 -0.29 6.92
CA PRO A 32 -11.36 -0.71 8.18
C PRO A 32 -10.29 -0.94 9.24
N ILE A 33 -10.54 -0.44 10.43
CA ILE A 33 -9.66 -0.47 11.57
C ILE A 33 -10.42 -1.04 12.76
N TYR A 34 -9.98 -2.17 13.28
CA TYR A 34 -10.59 -2.78 14.45
C TYR A 34 -10.18 -2.01 15.71
N TRP A 35 -11.14 -1.32 16.34
CA TRP A 35 -10.85 -0.36 17.42
C TRP A 35 -10.19 -1.01 18.64
N GLY A 36 -10.63 -2.21 19.01
CA GLY A 36 -10.11 -2.93 20.17
C GLY A 36 -8.65 -3.40 20.04
N LYS A 37 -8.03 -3.24 18.85
CA LYS A 37 -6.59 -3.49 18.64
C LYS A 37 -5.74 -2.20 18.72
N ILE A 38 -6.38 -1.05 18.82
CA ILE A 38 -5.72 0.26 18.91
C ILE A 38 -5.83 0.81 20.33
N MET A 39 -6.99 0.62 20.99
CA MET A 39 -7.20 1.07 22.37
C MET A 39 -8.16 0.18 23.14
N GLU A 40 -7.96 0.14 24.45
CA GLU A 40 -8.88 -0.48 25.42
C GLU A 40 -10.13 0.39 25.67
N ASN A 41 -9.97 1.72 25.65
CA ASN A 41 -11.03 2.66 26.01
C ASN A 41 -11.75 3.29 24.80
N PHE A 42 -13.04 3.55 24.98
CA PHE A 42 -13.94 4.12 23.98
C PHE A 42 -13.70 5.63 23.83
N PRO A 43 -13.50 6.18 22.62
CA PRO A 43 -13.48 7.62 22.41
C PRO A 43 -14.89 8.19 22.55
N GLU A 44 -14.96 9.46 22.93
CA GLU A 44 -16.20 10.24 22.91
C GLU A 44 -16.76 10.29 21.48
N GLY A 45 -18.06 10.03 21.29
CA GLY A 45 -18.70 9.97 19.97
C GLY A 45 -18.70 8.60 19.28
N ARG A 46 -18.15 7.55 19.90
CA ARG A 46 -18.28 6.16 19.42
C ARG A 46 -19.59 5.54 19.87
N GLU A 47 -20.38 5.05 18.92
CA GLU A 47 -21.44 4.10 19.25
C GLU A 47 -20.84 2.71 19.51
N ALA A 48 -21.10 2.13 20.68
CA ALA A 48 -20.59 0.81 21.09
C ALA A 48 -20.96 -0.34 20.12
N LYS A 49 -21.92 -0.12 19.22
CA LYS A 49 -22.32 -1.05 18.16
C LYS A 49 -21.25 -1.27 17.08
N HIS A 50 -20.37 -0.29 16.84
CA HIS A 50 -19.39 -0.38 15.75
C HIS A 50 -18.08 -1.04 16.21
N LYS A 51 -17.80 -2.26 15.72
CA LYS A 51 -16.53 -2.98 15.95
C LYS A 51 -15.36 -2.37 15.18
N ASN A 52 -15.62 -1.86 13.98
CA ASN A 52 -14.64 -1.26 13.09
C ASN A 52 -14.92 0.23 12.90
N TYR A 53 -13.85 1.00 12.83
CA TYR A 53 -13.84 2.39 12.38
C TYR A 53 -13.11 2.46 11.05
N TYR A 54 -13.38 3.50 10.29
CA TYR A 54 -12.84 3.66 8.96
C TYR A 54 -11.93 4.87 8.91
N THR A 55 -10.80 4.78 8.22
CA THR A 55 -9.88 5.91 8.02
C THR A 55 -9.33 5.89 6.60
N ASP A 56 -9.12 7.06 6.02
CA ASP A 56 -8.41 7.25 4.76
C ASP A 56 -7.03 7.89 4.97
N PHE A 57 -6.60 8.04 6.23
CA PHE A 57 -5.37 8.70 6.65
C PHE A 57 -5.21 10.15 6.14
N GLN A 58 -6.33 10.80 5.79
CA GLN A 58 -6.36 12.20 5.37
C GLN A 58 -6.70 13.14 6.54
N ALA A 59 -6.63 14.44 6.26
CA ALA A 59 -7.09 15.48 7.16
C ALA A 59 -8.57 15.26 7.57
N PRO A 60 -8.94 15.63 8.80
CA PRO A 60 -10.30 15.42 9.31
C PRO A 60 -11.33 16.16 8.45
N ARG A 61 -12.40 15.45 8.10
CA ARG A 61 -13.61 16.00 7.49
C ARG A 61 -14.70 16.15 8.56
N GLU A 62 -15.87 16.63 8.17
CA GLU A 62 -17.03 16.68 9.06
C GLU A 62 -17.27 15.31 9.72
N GLU A 63 -17.61 15.33 11.01
CA GLU A 63 -17.86 14.14 11.85
C GLU A 63 -16.64 13.24 12.11
N ALA A 64 -15.42 13.69 11.77
CA ALA A 64 -14.21 12.93 12.06
C ALA A 64 -13.91 12.86 13.56
N ILE A 65 -13.80 11.64 14.07
CA ILE A 65 -13.24 11.36 15.40
C ILE A 65 -11.72 11.46 15.27
N THR A 66 -11.14 12.52 15.83
CA THR A 66 -9.70 12.75 15.76
C THR A 66 -8.99 12.11 16.95
N LYS A 67 -7.88 11.40 16.72
CA LYS A 67 -7.12 10.76 17.79
C LYS A 67 -5.62 10.71 17.53
N GLU A 68 -4.86 11.00 18.58
CA GLU A 68 -3.42 10.78 18.60
C GLU A 68 -3.09 9.31 18.87
N ILE A 69 -2.26 8.72 18.01
CA ILE A 69 -1.78 7.33 18.10
C ILE A 69 -0.27 7.35 18.19
N LYS A 70 0.27 6.73 19.24
CA LYS A 70 1.70 6.43 19.38
C LYS A 70 2.02 5.16 18.59
N PHE A 71 3.01 5.24 17.71
CA PHE A 71 3.27 4.14 16.77
C PHE A 71 3.78 2.88 17.46
N ALA A 72 4.55 3.02 18.54
CA ALA A 72 5.05 1.88 19.31
C ALA A 72 3.92 1.09 20.00
N ASP A 73 2.81 1.74 20.34
CA ASP A 73 1.70 1.13 21.10
C ASP A 73 0.69 0.43 20.17
N ALA A 74 0.68 0.78 18.88
CA ALA A 74 -0.32 0.32 17.91
C ALA A 74 0.32 -0.22 16.62
N ILE A 75 1.24 -1.18 16.75
CA ILE A 75 2.07 -1.71 15.64
C ILE A 75 1.25 -2.06 14.39
N ASN A 76 0.15 -2.80 14.53
CA ASN A 76 -0.67 -3.19 13.38
C ASN A 76 -1.24 -1.96 12.64
N PHE A 77 -1.75 -0.97 13.38
CA PHE A 77 -2.22 0.28 12.80
C PHE A 77 -1.08 1.04 12.11
N SER A 78 0.08 1.12 12.76
CA SER A 78 1.27 1.77 12.20
C SER A 78 1.73 1.12 10.90
N LEU A 79 1.72 -0.20 10.80
CA LEU A 79 2.03 -0.90 9.54
C LEU A 79 1.06 -0.53 8.42
N HIS A 80 -0.24 -0.45 8.70
CA HIS A 80 -1.24 -0.01 7.72
C HIS A 80 -1.00 1.44 7.29
N TYR A 81 -0.73 2.34 8.24
CA TYR A 81 -0.43 3.74 7.95
C TYR A 81 0.85 3.89 7.11
N PHE A 82 1.93 3.21 7.48
CA PHE A 82 3.18 3.27 6.72
C PHE A 82 3.05 2.65 5.33
N ARG A 83 2.28 1.56 5.16
CA ARG A 83 1.94 1.06 3.83
C ARG A 83 1.20 2.12 3.01
N HIS A 84 0.23 2.83 3.60
CA HIS A 84 -0.49 3.90 2.91
C HIS A 84 0.45 5.03 2.46
N LEU A 85 1.38 5.46 3.33
CA LEU A 85 2.38 6.48 2.97
C LEU A 85 3.28 6.03 1.82
N VAL A 86 3.83 4.82 1.91
CA VAL A 86 4.74 4.28 0.88
C VAL A 86 3.99 4.08 -0.44
N PHE A 87 2.75 3.57 -0.38
CA PHE A 87 1.89 3.40 -1.54
C PHE A 87 1.67 4.73 -2.27
N ASN A 88 1.28 5.78 -1.54
CA ASN A 88 1.06 7.10 -2.12
C ASN A 88 2.34 7.75 -2.64
N TYR A 89 3.48 7.53 -1.96
CA TYR A 89 4.78 7.99 -2.43
C TYR A 89 5.09 7.43 -3.82
N PHE A 90 5.03 6.10 -3.99
CA PHE A 90 5.33 5.49 -5.29
C PHE A 90 4.29 5.86 -6.34
N LYS A 91 3.01 5.98 -5.95
CA LYS A 91 1.94 6.41 -6.86
C LYS A 91 2.14 7.84 -7.39
N SER A 92 2.86 8.68 -6.64
CA SER A 92 3.19 10.05 -7.06
C SER A 92 4.34 10.13 -8.09
N ILE A 93 5.06 9.03 -8.31
CA ILE A 93 6.16 8.97 -9.27
C ILE A 93 5.58 8.77 -10.68
N GLU A 94 5.89 9.68 -11.59
CA GLU A 94 5.43 9.63 -12.97
C GLU A 94 5.90 8.33 -13.67
N GLY A 95 4.97 7.63 -14.32
CA GLY A 95 5.24 6.40 -15.06
C GLY A 95 5.48 5.15 -14.20
N ALA A 96 5.36 5.24 -12.88
CA ALA A 96 5.34 4.09 -12.00
C ALA A 96 3.92 3.50 -11.93
N ILE A 97 3.80 2.18 -12.10
CA ILE A 97 2.53 1.48 -11.89
C ILE A 97 2.54 0.91 -10.47
N VAL A 98 1.54 1.26 -9.67
CA VAL A 98 1.49 0.91 -8.24
C VAL A 98 0.13 0.34 -7.87
N PHE A 99 0.14 -0.84 -7.27
CA PHE A 99 -1.08 -1.52 -6.83
C PHE A 99 -0.79 -2.46 -5.64
N PRO A 100 -1.79 -2.75 -4.79
CA PRO A 100 -1.64 -3.77 -3.76
C PRO A 100 -1.66 -5.17 -4.38
N ASN A 101 -0.79 -6.06 -3.90
CA ASN A 101 -0.83 -7.47 -4.28
C ASN A 101 -1.89 -8.25 -3.46
N TYR A 102 -1.97 -9.56 -3.64
CA TYR A 102 -2.96 -10.42 -2.96
C TYR A 102 -2.91 -10.36 -1.42
N VAL A 103 -1.76 -10.03 -0.83
CA VAL A 103 -1.56 -9.93 0.63
C VAL A 103 -1.48 -8.48 1.12
N ASP A 104 -1.92 -7.52 0.30
CA ASP A 104 -1.88 -6.07 0.55
C ASP A 104 -0.46 -5.49 0.73
N ASP A 105 0.58 -6.18 0.25
CA ASP A 105 1.90 -5.57 0.07
C ASP A 105 1.92 -4.72 -1.19
N ILE A 106 2.86 -3.77 -1.26
CA ILE A 106 2.89 -2.76 -2.32
C ILE A 106 3.65 -3.35 -3.49
N GLU A 107 3.02 -3.46 -4.64
CA GLU A 107 3.68 -3.79 -5.89
C GLU A 107 3.93 -2.52 -6.70
N VAL A 108 5.19 -2.32 -7.09
CA VAL A 108 5.66 -1.14 -7.81
C VAL A 108 6.40 -1.59 -9.05
N TRP A 109 5.97 -1.12 -10.20
CA TRP A 109 6.58 -1.43 -11.48
C TRP A 109 7.18 -0.17 -12.09
N PHE A 110 8.47 -0.22 -12.40
CA PHE A 110 9.18 0.87 -13.04
C PHE A 110 9.49 0.54 -14.48
N LYS A 111 9.19 1.47 -15.38
CA LYS A 111 9.53 1.36 -16.79
C LYS A 111 11.05 1.16 -16.96
N ASP A 112 11.44 0.15 -17.72
CA ASP A 112 12.84 -0.01 -18.12
C ASP A 112 13.19 1.08 -19.17
N PRO A 113 14.12 2.02 -18.86
CA PRO A 113 14.45 3.10 -19.77
C PRO A 113 15.35 2.65 -20.94
N LEU A 114 16.05 1.53 -20.79
CA LEU A 114 16.98 1.00 -21.80
C LEU A 114 16.25 0.11 -22.80
N HIS A 115 15.18 -0.56 -22.36
CA HIS A 115 14.42 -1.46 -23.23
C HIS A 115 13.45 -0.69 -24.14
N LYS A 116 13.78 -0.62 -25.43
CA LYS A 116 12.92 -0.04 -26.46
C LYS A 116 12.36 -1.14 -27.37
N ASN A 117 11.04 -1.32 -27.36
CA ASN A 117 10.35 -2.24 -28.26
C ASN A 117 9.09 -1.59 -28.83
N LYS A 118 8.81 -1.84 -30.12
CA LYS A 118 7.68 -1.25 -30.85
C LYS A 118 6.32 -1.84 -30.46
N VAL A 119 6.30 -3.00 -29.81
CA VAL A 119 5.09 -3.76 -29.49
C VAL A 119 4.70 -3.61 -28.02
N TYR A 120 5.70 -3.53 -27.13
CA TYR A 120 5.47 -3.49 -25.69
C TYR A 120 6.47 -2.58 -24.96
N GLN A 121 6.06 -2.13 -23.78
CA GLN A 121 6.91 -1.54 -22.77
C GLN A 121 7.32 -2.61 -21.74
N LEU A 122 8.61 -2.67 -21.40
CA LEU A 122 9.11 -3.52 -20.33
C LEU A 122 9.11 -2.74 -19.01
N TYR A 123 8.70 -3.41 -17.94
CA TYR A 123 8.71 -2.91 -16.57
C TYR A 123 9.49 -3.87 -15.66
N ASN A 124 10.24 -3.31 -14.73
CA ASN A 124 10.89 -4.01 -13.62
C ASN A 124 9.95 -3.99 -12.42
N ASN A 125 9.62 -5.16 -11.89
CA ASN A 125 8.59 -5.32 -10.88
C ASN A 125 9.23 -5.54 -9.50
N PHE A 126 8.75 -4.80 -8.51
CA PHE A 126 9.20 -4.90 -7.13
C PHE A 126 8.02 -5.07 -6.18
N THR A 127 8.21 -5.86 -5.13
CA THR A 127 7.32 -5.86 -3.97
C THR A 127 8.02 -5.17 -2.80
N ILE A 128 7.27 -4.28 -2.15
CA ILE A 128 7.67 -3.58 -0.94
C ILE A 128 6.72 -3.99 0.16
N LYS A 129 7.26 -4.68 1.15
CA LYS A 129 6.53 -5.07 2.36
C LYS A 129 6.99 -4.23 3.53
N VAL A 130 6.04 -3.70 4.26
CA VAL A 130 6.28 -3.02 5.55
C VAL A 130 6.04 -4.02 6.67
N GLN A 131 7.05 -4.22 7.51
CA GLN A 131 6.97 -5.14 8.66
C GLN A 131 7.66 -4.54 9.90
N PHE A 132 7.49 -5.24 11.03
CA PHE A 132 8.03 -4.84 12.32
C PHE A 132 8.68 -6.05 13.00
N ASN A 133 9.86 -5.83 13.58
CA ASN A 133 10.53 -6.76 14.48
C ASN A 133 10.74 -8.19 13.92
N GLN A 134 11.10 -8.34 12.64
CA GLN A 134 11.52 -9.65 12.10
C GLN A 134 13.04 -9.77 12.05
N VAL A 135 13.75 -8.70 11.67
CA VAL A 135 15.22 -8.65 11.66
C VAL A 135 15.74 -7.55 12.59
N THR A 136 15.10 -6.38 12.56
CA THR A 136 15.47 -5.26 13.42
C THR A 136 14.75 -5.36 14.77
N ALA A 137 15.50 -5.55 15.85
CA ALA A 137 14.92 -5.63 17.20
C ALA A 137 14.11 -4.36 17.53
N ASN A 138 12.80 -4.53 17.78
CA ASN A 138 11.85 -3.45 18.06
C ASN A 138 11.85 -2.32 17.00
N GLY A 139 12.19 -2.64 15.76
CA GLY A 139 12.28 -1.67 14.65
C GLY A 139 11.28 -1.95 13.53
N TYR A 140 10.95 -0.89 12.79
CA TYR A 140 10.25 -1.02 11.52
C TYR A 140 11.25 -1.29 10.39
N GLU A 141 10.81 -2.01 9.38
CA GLU A 141 11.66 -2.36 8.25
C GLU A 141 10.86 -2.55 6.97
N PHE A 142 11.49 -2.19 5.85
CA PHE A 142 11.02 -2.53 4.52
C PHE A 142 11.71 -3.79 4.04
N VAL A 143 10.95 -4.71 3.47
CA VAL A 143 11.49 -5.82 2.67
C VAL A 143 11.26 -5.48 1.21
N VAL A 144 12.33 -5.50 0.43
CA VAL A 144 12.28 -5.25 -1.01
C VAL A 144 12.57 -6.56 -1.75
N ALA A 145 11.64 -6.98 -2.60
CA ALA A 145 11.80 -8.14 -3.46
C ALA A 145 11.74 -7.71 -4.92
N TYR A 146 12.64 -8.23 -5.74
CA TYR A 146 12.57 -8.09 -7.20
C TYR A 146 11.81 -9.29 -7.78
N ASN A 147 10.67 -9.03 -8.41
CA ASN A 147 9.77 -10.05 -8.94
C ASN A 147 10.00 -10.34 -10.43
N GLY A 148 11.08 -9.80 -11.01
CA GLY A 148 11.38 -9.95 -12.44
C GLY A 148 10.79 -8.81 -13.28
N THR A 149 10.41 -9.13 -14.52
CA THR A 149 9.93 -8.13 -15.48
C THR A 149 8.55 -8.47 -16.03
N SER A 150 7.74 -7.44 -16.26
CA SER A 150 6.46 -7.52 -16.96
C SER A 150 6.53 -6.81 -18.31
N LYS A 151 5.78 -7.31 -19.28
CA LYS A 151 5.60 -6.67 -20.60
C LYS A 151 4.18 -6.16 -20.72
N ILE A 152 4.03 -4.86 -20.96
CA ILE A 152 2.74 -4.21 -21.20
C ILE A 152 2.69 -3.83 -22.67
N LEU A 153 1.68 -4.32 -23.40
CA LEU A 153 1.51 -3.99 -24.82
C LEU A 153 1.17 -2.50 -24.98
N HIS A 154 1.70 -1.87 -26.02
CA HIS A 154 1.32 -0.48 -26.35
C HIS A 154 -0.09 -0.36 -26.92
N LYS A 155 -0.67 -1.49 -27.36
CA LYS A 155 -2.01 -1.58 -27.92
C LYS A 155 -3.00 -2.02 -26.85
N SER A 156 -4.20 -1.46 -26.91
CA SER A 156 -5.33 -1.94 -26.12
C SER A 156 -5.70 -3.37 -26.53
N ILE A 157 -6.18 -4.16 -25.57
CA ILE A 157 -6.70 -5.52 -25.82
C ILE A 157 -7.84 -5.49 -26.83
N SER A 158 -8.66 -4.44 -26.84
CA SER A 158 -9.76 -4.25 -27.79
C SER A 158 -9.31 -4.18 -29.26
N GLU A 159 -8.02 -3.91 -29.50
CA GLU A 159 -7.43 -3.79 -30.83
C GLU A 159 -6.70 -5.07 -31.27
N ILE A 160 -6.65 -6.09 -30.41
CA ILE A 160 -6.05 -7.38 -30.72
C ILE A 160 -7.10 -8.23 -31.44
N ALA A 161 -6.86 -8.51 -32.73
CA ALA A 161 -7.69 -9.43 -33.50
C ALA A 161 -7.69 -10.82 -32.84
N ASP A 162 -8.86 -11.47 -32.83
CA ASP A 162 -9.08 -12.83 -32.29
C ASP A 162 -8.87 -13.00 -30.77
N PHE A 163 -8.91 -11.91 -29.98
CA PHE A 163 -8.83 -12.00 -28.53
C PHE A 163 -10.19 -12.38 -27.90
N ASP A 164 -10.29 -13.62 -27.42
CA ASP A 164 -11.47 -14.14 -26.71
C ASP A 164 -11.55 -13.58 -25.28
N THR A 165 -12.27 -12.46 -25.12
CA THR A 165 -12.47 -11.78 -23.84
C THR A 165 -13.23 -12.61 -22.81
N THR A 166 -13.82 -13.75 -23.20
CA THR A 166 -14.51 -14.66 -22.26
C THR A 166 -13.55 -15.58 -21.49
N LYS A 167 -12.29 -15.70 -21.95
CA LYS A 167 -11.27 -16.59 -21.34
C LYS A 167 -10.18 -15.86 -20.55
N TYR A 168 -9.96 -14.57 -20.81
CA TYR A 168 -8.85 -13.81 -20.25
C TYR A 168 -9.37 -12.52 -19.61
N CYS A 169 -9.56 -12.52 -18.28
CA CYS A 169 -10.35 -11.51 -17.58
C CYS A 169 -9.56 -10.57 -16.65
N ASN A 170 -8.26 -10.80 -16.42
CA ASN A 170 -7.45 -9.96 -15.53
C ASN A 170 -6.29 -9.34 -16.30
N CYS A 171 -6.56 -8.22 -16.96
CA CYS A 171 -5.52 -7.40 -17.57
C CYS A 171 -5.52 -6.04 -16.87
N VAL A 172 -4.35 -5.66 -16.34
CA VAL A 172 -4.14 -4.33 -15.76
C VAL A 172 -4.13 -3.34 -16.93
N SER A 173 -5.29 -2.72 -17.21
CA SER A 173 -5.38 -1.61 -18.15
C SER A 173 -5.12 -0.30 -17.41
N GLU A 174 -4.04 0.38 -17.77
CA GLU A 174 -3.77 1.74 -17.33
C GLU A 174 -4.79 2.67 -18.02
N LEU A 175 -5.88 3.01 -17.31
CA LEU A 175 -6.79 4.07 -17.74
C LEU A 175 -6.20 5.41 -17.31
N CYS A 176 -5.35 5.98 -18.16
CA CYS A 176 -5.08 7.41 -18.11
C CYS A 176 -6.37 8.17 -18.45
N ARG A 177 -6.90 8.92 -17.48
CA ARG A 177 -7.82 10.03 -17.70
C ARG A 177 -7.31 11.24 -16.93
#